data_AF-A0AAE0P3B2-F1
#
_entry.id   AF-A0AAE0P3B2-F1
#
_cell.length_a   1.000
_cell.length_b   1.000
_cell.length_c   1.000
_cell.angle_alpha   90.00
_cell.angle_beta   90.00
_cell.angle_gamma   90.00
#
_symmetry.space_group_name_H-M   'P 1'
#
loop_
_entity.id
_entity.type
_entity.pdbx_description
1 polymer ?
#
loop_
_entity_poly.entity_id
_entity_poly.type
_entity_poly.pdbx_seq_one_letter_code
_entity_poly.pdbx_strand_id
1 'polypeptide(L)'
;MSPKPTLYIVPGASQLSTTAWSFFASLAKEAGYPVIINQLPTVGSTNTPLPALPDDVALIQNDLHKLINEEEKEVVLIGHSSGDLVASCATEGFDAGDRTCLHEQLAIEALLNDLPTEEQEYWGKQVTHTSMGLFGSPPTFEHWSNGVKCSYIFCERDLAVLMSEQRLMRERLGPDAKEVYLNAGHCPYLSMPRELLKAVEELLA
;
A
#
# COMPACT_ATOMS: atom_id res chain seq x y z
N MET A 1 23.99 -9.70 -15.16
CA MET A 1 22.73 -9.93 -14.43
C MET A 1 21.68 -9.07 -15.10
N SER A 2 20.41 -9.48 -15.09
CA SER A 2 19.30 -8.59 -15.46
C SER A 2 19.24 -7.40 -14.49
N PRO A 3 18.69 -6.23 -14.88
CA PRO A 3 18.37 -5.18 -13.92
C PRO A 3 17.36 -5.69 -12.88
N LYS A 4 17.38 -5.15 -11.66
CA LYS A 4 16.30 -5.35 -10.69
C LYS A 4 15.04 -4.59 -11.15
N PRO A 5 13.83 -5.13 -10.93
CA PRO A 5 12.58 -4.47 -11.30
C PRO A 5 12.37 -3.19 -10.48
N THR A 6 11.52 -2.30 -10.96
CA THR A 6 11.11 -1.09 -10.22
C THR A 6 10.07 -1.48 -9.17
N LEU A 7 10.34 -1.20 -7.88
CA LEU A 7 9.32 -1.32 -6.84
C LEU A 7 8.42 -0.07 -6.87
N TYR A 8 7.14 -0.26 -7.16
CA TYR A 8 6.13 0.81 -7.13
C TYR A 8 5.26 0.61 -5.89
N ILE A 9 5.34 1.54 -4.94
CA ILE A 9 4.65 1.44 -3.65
C ILE A 9 3.33 2.22 -3.72
N VAL A 10 2.22 1.57 -3.35
CA VAL A 10 0.87 2.14 -3.22
C VAL A 10 0.47 2.12 -1.72
N PRO A 11 0.65 3.22 -0.99
CA PRO A 11 0.42 3.27 0.46
C PRO A 11 -1.05 3.20 0.88
N GLY A 12 -1.27 2.89 2.15
CA GLY A 12 -2.60 2.92 2.77
C GLY A 12 -3.17 4.32 2.97
N ALA A 13 -4.49 4.37 3.16
CA ALA A 13 -5.25 5.58 3.49
C ALA A 13 -4.69 6.28 4.73
N SER A 14 -4.88 7.59 4.77
CA SER A 14 -4.55 8.46 5.90
C SER A 14 -3.07 8.55 6.25
N GLN A 15 -2.18 8.02 5.41
CA GLN A 15 -0.72 8.09 5.60
C GLN A 15 -0.08 9.18 4.74
N LEU A 16 0.91 9.89 5.33
CA LEU A 16 1.82 10.75 4.56
C LEU A 16 2.90 9.90 3.88
N SER A 17 2.48 9.23 2.81
CA SER A 17 3.20 8.29 1.94
C SER A 17 4.72 8.46 1.91
N THR A 18 5.17 9.64 1.46
CA THR A 18 6.58 9.91 1.15
C THR A 18 7.47 10.03 2.39
N THR A 19 6.89 10.33 3.55
CA THR A 19 7.62 10.44 4.83
C THR A 19 7.67 9.09 5.53
N ALA A 20 6.53 8.42 5.67
CA ALA A 20 6.43 7.14 6.39
C ALA A 20 7.23 6.01 5.73
N TRP A 21 7.23 5.93 4.40
CA TRP A 21 7.98 4.91 3.66
C TRP A 21 9.44 5.30 3.34
N SER A 22 9.90 6.48 3.75
CA SER A 22 11.20 7.04 3.35
C SER A 22 12.39 6.13 3.68
N PHE A 23 12.37 5.46 4.84
CA PHE A 23 13.42 4.54 5.27
C PHE A 23 13.40 3.22 4.48
N PHE A 24 12.24 2.58 4.31
CA PHE A 24 12.10 1.40 3.45
C PHE A 24 12.53 1.68 2.00
N ALA A 25 12.08 2.81 1.44
CA ALA A 25 12.47 3.24 0.09
C ALA A 25 13.96 3.55 -0.03
N SER A 26 14.65 3.90 1.06
CA SER A 26 16.11 4.07 1.09
C SER A 26 16.83 2.72 1.11
N LEU A 27 16.40 1.79 1.98
CA LEU A 27 16.93 0.43 2.05
C LEU A 27 16.79 -0.34 0.72
N ALA A 28 15.64 -0.22 0.06
CA ALA A 28 15.41 -0.84 -1.24
C ALA A 28 16.33 -0.25 -2.34
N LYS A 29 16.60 1.07 -2.32
CA LYS A 29 17.57 1.72 -3.21
C LYS A 29 19.01 1.30 -2.91
N GLU A 30 19.38 1.15 -1.64
CA GLU A 30 20.68 0.58 -1.22
C GLU A 30 20.84 -0.87 -1.71
N ALA A 31 19.77 -1.67 -1.69
CA ALA A 31 19.72 -3.02 -2.26
C ALA A 31 19.63 -3.06 -3.81
N GLY A 32 19.70 -1.90 -4.48
CA GLY A 32 19.76 -1.80 -5.94
C GLY A 32 18.41 -1.80 -6.67
N TYR A 33 17.28 -1.67 -5.96
CA TYR A 33 15.97 -1.48 -6.58
C TYR A 33 15.73 0.00 -6.93
N PRO A 34 15.29 0.33 -8.17
CA PRO A 34 14.56 1.56 -8.42
C PRO A 34 13.26 1.54 -7.58
N VAL A 35 12.92 2.65 -6.93
CA VAL A 35 11.71 2.76 -6.11
C VAL A 35 10.93 4.02 -6.46
N ILE A 36 9.63 3.86 -6.70
CA ILE A 36 8.66 4.94 -6.90
C ILE A 36 7.60 4.83 -5.81
N ILE A 37 7.20 5.98 -5.27
CA ILE A 37 6.12 6.12 -4.30
C ILE A 37 5.54 7.53 -4.43
N ASN A 38 4.21 7.62 -4.51
CA ASN A 38 3.49 8.88 -4.61
C ASN A 38 2.61 9.12 -3.37
N GLN A 39 2.26 10.38 -3.13
CA GLN A 39 1.15 10.72 -2.25
C GLN A 39 -0.16 10.54 -3.03
N LEU A 40 -1.10 9.76 -2.48
CA LEU A 40 -2.39 9.51 -3.13
C LEU A 40 -3.29 10.76 -3.06
N PRO A 41 -3.87 11.22 -4.19
CA PRO A 41 -4.85 12.31 -4.25
C PRO A 41 -5.97 12.30 -3.20
N THR A 42 -6.49 11.15 -2.79
CA THR A 42 -7.55 11.04 -1.75
C THR A 42 -7.08 11.40 -0.34
N VAL A 43 -5.77 11.39 -0.07
CA VAL A 43 -5.18 11.51 1.27
C VAL A 43 -4.68 12.93 1.52
N GLY A 44 -5.16 13.57 2.59
CA GLY A 44 -4.80 14.93 2.98
C GLY A 44 -5.37 16.06 2.11
N SER A 45 -6.01 15.75 0.97
CA SER A 45 -6.49 16.75 0.01
C SER A 45 -7.61 17.65 0.55
N THR A 46 -7.51 18.94 0.24
CA THR A 46 -8.49 19.98 0.62
C THR A 46 -9.29 20.53 -0.56
N ASN A 47 -9.11 19.98 -1.76
CA ASN A 47 -9.76 20.46 -2.98
C ASN A 47 -11.26 20.11 -3.00
N THR A 48 -12.04 20.83 -3.81
CA THR A 48 -13.49 20.63 -3.99
C THR A 48 -13.84 20.59 -5.48
N PRO A 49 -14.44 19.52 -6.03
CA PRO A 49 -14.76 18.25 -5.35
C PRO A 49 -13.51 17.59 -4.75
N LEU A 50 -13.71 16.82 -3.67
CA LEU A 50 -12.65 16.02 -3.09
C LEU A 50 -12.29 14.89 -4.05
N PRO A 51 -11.00 14.57 -4.24
CA PRO A 51 -10.59 13.39 -4.98
C PRO A 51 -11.25 12.13 -4.40
N ALA A 52 -11.58 11.21 -5.27
CA ALA A 52 -12.15 9.90 -4.96
C ALA A 52 -11.23 8.80 -5.50
N LEU A 53 -11.63 7.55 -5.34
CA LEU A 53 -10.88 6.40 -5.83
C LEU A 53 -10.38 6.56 -7.30
N PRO A 54 -11.17 7.03 -8.29
CA PRO A 54 -10.71 7.24 -9.66
C PRO A 54 -9.48 8.15 -9.83
N ASP A 55 -9.22 9.09 -8.91
CA ASP A 55 -8.08 10.00 -9.00
C ASP A 55 -6.75 9.32 -8.62
N ASP A 56 -6.76 8.55 -7.53
CA ASP A 56 -5.62 7.72 -7.11
C ASP A 56 -5.28 6.66 -8.18
N VAL A 57 -6.36 6.08 -8.72
CA VAL A 57 -6.37 5.10 -9.80
C VAL A 57 -5.74 5.65 -11.07
N ALA A 58 -6.16 6.84 -11.53
CA ALA A 58 -5.61 7.47 -12.73
C ALA A 58 -4.13 7.85 -12.56
N LEU A 59 -3.70 8.28 -11.36
CA LEU A 59 -2.28 8.54 -11.07
C LEU A 59 -1.44 7.28 -11.29
N ILE A 60 -1.84 6.15 -10.72
CA ILE A 60 -1.09 4.88 -10.81
C ILE A 60 -1.14 4.32 -12.23
N GLN A 61 -2.28 4.40 -12.93
CA GLN A 61 -2.38 3.99 -14.34
C GLN A 61 -1.38 4.76 -15.23
N ASN A 62 -1.28 6.08 -15.08
CA ASN A 62 -0.39 6.90 -15.90
C ASN A 62 1.09 6.56 -15.66
N ASP A 63 1.49 6.37 -14.40
CA ASP A 63 2.86 5.96 -14.07
C ASP A 63 3.17 4.54 -14.60
N LEU A 64 2.28 3.57 -14.39
CA LEU A 64 2.47 2.20 -14.87
C LEU A 64 2.50 2.13 -16.40
N HIS A 65 1.65 2.89 -17.10
CA HIS A 65 1.70 3.03 -18.56
C HIS A 65 3.09 3.48 -19.01
N LYS A 66 3.59 4.58 -18.41
CA LYS A 66 4.89 5.14 -18.75
C LYS A 66 6.04 4.18 -18.46
N LEU A 67 6.05 3.56 -17.28
CA LEU A 67 7.11 2.62 -16.89
C LEU A 67 7.16 1.39 -17.79
N ILE A 68 6.00 0.80 -18.11
CA ILE A 68 5.93 -0.48 -18.82
C ILE A 68 5.97 -0.29 -20.34
N ASN A 69 5.21 0.67 -20.88
CA ASN A 69 5.02 0.83 -22.34
C ASN A 69 5.97 1.83 -23.00
N GLU A 70 6.48 2.82 -22.25
CA GLU A 70 7.37 3.88 -22.78
C GLU A 70 8.83 3.68 -22.34
N GLU A 71 9.06 3.14 -21.14
CA GLU A 71 10.40 2.89 -20.57
C GLU A 71 10.80 1.40 -20.53
N GLU A 72 9.94 0.48 -21.01
CA GLU A 72 10.15 -0.98 -21.10
C GLU A 72 10.60 -1.64 -19.78
N LYS A 73 10.13 -1.14 -18.63
CA LYS A 73 10.53 -1.62 -17.30
C LYS A 73 9.66 -2.75 -16.78
N GLU A 74 10.32 -3.73 -16.15
CA GLU A 74 9.68 -4.62 -15.20
C GLU A 74 9.33 -3.84 -13.91
N VAL A 75 8.09 -3.99 -13.43
CA VAL A 75 7.56 -3.28 -12.26
C VAL A 75 6.93 -4.28 -11.30
N VAL A 76 7.21 -4.11 -10.01
CA VAL A 76 6.62 -4.86 -8.90
C VAL A 76 5.74 -3.90 -8.10
N LEU A 77 4.43 -4.12 -8.12
CA LEU A 77 3.47 -3.30 -7.40
C LEU A 77 3.37 -3.80 -5.95
N ILE A 78 3.65 -2.92 -4.99
CA ILE A 78 3.54 -3.19 -3.55
C ILE A 78 2.38 -2.36 -3.02
N GLY A 79 1.20 -2.98 -2.94
CA GLY A 79 0.07 -2.42 -2.19
C GLY A 79 0.28 -2.55 -0.68
N HIS A 80 -0.41 -1.70 0.08
CA HIS A 80 -0.49 -1.79 1.53
C HIS A 80 -1.85 -1.33 2.02
N SER A 81 -2.58 -2.19 2.73
CA SER A 81 -3.85 -1.84 3.39
C SER A 81 -4.88 -1.38 2.35
N SER A 82 -5.54 -0.23 2.51
CA SER A 82 -6.38 0.31 1.42
C SER A 82 -5.61 0.65 0.14
N GLY A 83 -4.27 0.70 0.18
CA GLY A 83 -3.42 0.76 -1.01
C GLY A 83 -3.54 -0.48 -1.90
N ASP A 84 -3.87 -1.65 -1.34
CA ASP A 84 -4.24 -2.84 -2.11
C ASP A 84 -5.59 -2.65 -2.83
N LEU A 85 -6.54 -1.95 -2.18
CA LEU A 85 -7.80 -1.55 -2.79
C LEU A 85 -7.55 -0.54 -3.91
N VAL A 86 -6.78 0.53 -3.68
CA VAL A 86 -6.38 1.49 -4.71
C VAL A 86 -5.68 0.83 -5.89
N ALA A 87 -4.75 -0.10 -5.62
CA ALA A 87 -4.01 -0.84 -6.65
C ALA A 87 -4.92 -1.77 -7.49
N SER A 88 -5.87 -2.48 -6.89
CA SER A 88 -6.78 -3.35 -7.65
C SER A 88 -7.90 -2.57 -8.35
N CYS A 89 -8.37 -1.48 -7.75
CA CYS A 89 -9.36 -0.57 -8.32
C CYS A 89 -8.83 0.34 -9.43
N ALA A 90 -7.57 0.15 -9.88
CA ALA A 90 -6.86 0.99 -10.85
C ALA A 90 -7.43 0.99 -12.28
N THR A 91 -8.77 1.02 -12.43
CA THR A 91 -9.58 0.81 -13.64
C THR A 91 -11.06 1.30 -13.49
N GLU A 92 -11.30 2.52 -12.94
CA GLU A 92 -12.64 3.13 -12.68
C GLU A 92 -13.44 2.43 -11.54
N GLY A 93 -14.40 2.96 -10.77
CA GLY A 93 -15.13 4.25 -10.67
C GLY A 93 -16.66 3.99 -10.64
N PHE A 94 -17.56 4.74 -9.98
CA PHE A 94 -17.55 5.95 -9.12
C PHE A 94 -18.37 5.64 -7.82
N ASP A 95 -18.72 6.50 -6.85
CA ASP A 95 -18.86 7.97 -6.75
C ASP A 95 -18.69 8.45 -5.26
N ALA A 96 -19.02 9.70 -4.93
CA ALA A 96 -18.46 10.44 -3.79
C ALA A 96 -19.38 10.75 -2.59
N GLY A 97 -18.77 11.10 -1.43
CA GLY A 97 -19.39 12.10 -0.55
C GLY A 97 -19.15 12.12 0.97
N ASP A 98 -17.94 11.93 1.52
CA ASP A 98 -17.61 12.46 2.87
C ASP A 98 -16.09 12.47 3.19
N ARG A 99 -15.67 12.88 4.41
CA ARG A 99 -14.31 12.64 4.95
C ARG A 99 -14.33 11.76 6.19
N THR A 100 -13.36 10.85 6.31
CA THR A 100 -13.08 10.13 7.55
C THR A 100 -11.65 10.39 8.03
N CYS A 101 -11.53 10.62 9.33
CA CYS A 101 -10.30 10.49 10.10
C CYS A 101 -10.46 9.32 11.05
N LEU A 102 -9.45 8.47 11.18
CA LEU A 102 -9.36 7.60 12.35
C LEU A 102 -9.15 8.49 13.58
N HIS A 103 -9.81 8.18 14.70
CA HIS A 103 -9.55 8.86 15.97
C HIS A 103 -8.10 8.59 16.38
N GLU A 104 -7.30 9.63 16.65
CA GLU A 104 -5.83 9.56 16.80
C GLU A 104 -5.38 8.37 17.67
N GLN A 105 -6.00 8.19 18.83
CA GLN A 105 -5.65 7.10 19.74
C GLN A 105 -6.02 5.70 19.22
N LEU A 106 -7.13 5.55 18.47
CA LEU A 106 -7.48 4.29 17.81
C LEU A 106 -6.58 4.03 16.60
N ALA A 107 -6.11 5.08 15.92
CA ALA A 107 -5.13 4.96 14.85
C ALA A 107 -3.79 4.46 15.39
N ILE A 108 -3.33 4.98 16.54
CA ILE A 108 -2.13 4.50 17.22
C ILE A 108 -2.30 3.04 17.66
N GLU A 109 -3.40 2.71 18.36
CA GLU A 109 -3.66 1.37 18.91
C GLU A 109 -3.86 0.29 17.82
N ALA A 110 -4.37 0.64 16.63
CA ALA A 110 -4.58 -0.29 15.53
C ALA A 110 -3.42 -0.37 14.53
N LEU A 111 -2.81 0.77 14.17
CA LEU A 111 -1.84 0.86 13.06
C LEU A 111 -0.37 0.80 13.54
N LEU A 112 -0.08 1.29 14.75
CA LEU A 112 1.29 1.55 15.24
C LEU A 112 1.64 0.71 16.47
N ASN A 113 0.85 -0.34 16.73
CA ASN A 113 0.84 -1.14 17.96
C ASN A 113 2.15 -1.88 18.28
N ASP A 114 3.06 -2.00 17.32
CA ASP A 114 4.36 -2.65 17.46
C ASP A 114 5.57 -1.71 17.48
N LEU A 115 5.35 -0.39 17.31
CA LEU A 115 6.39 0.64 17.43
C LEU A 115 6.65 1.05 18.89
N PRO A 116 7.84 1.61 19.20
CA PRO A 116 8.09 2.30 20.46
C PRO A 116 7.13 3.48 20.68
N THR A 117 6.79 3.81 21.93
CA THR A 117 5.80 4.85 22.25
C THR A 117 6.17 6.24 21.71
N GLU A 118 7.45 6.61 21.66
CA GLU A 118 7.90 7.87 21.04
C GLU A 118 7.63 7.90 19.53
N GLU A 119 7.79 6.77 18.84
CA GLU A 119 7.45 6.63 17.42
C GLU A 119 5.93 6.57 17.19
N GLN A 120 5.18 5.90 18.06
CA GLN A 120 3.71 5.93 18.05
C GLN A 120 3.19 7.37 18.14
N GLU A 121 3.75 8.16 19.07
CA GLU A 121 3.45 9.57 19.24
C GLU A 121 3.89 10.45 18.05
N TYR A 122 4.96 10.10 17.35
CA TYR A 122 5.47 10.85 16.20
C TYR A 122 4.68 10.55 14.92
N TRP A 123 4.36 9.27 14.67
CA TRP A 123 3.61 8.84 13.48
C TRP A 123 2.11 9.05 13.63
N GLY A 124 1.54 8.92 14.84
CA GLY A 124 0.12 9.23 15.10
C GLY A 124 -0.25 10.67 14.72
N LYS A 125 0.62 11.63 15.04
CA LYS A 125 0.49 13.06 14.67
C LYS A 125 0.68 13.34 13.17
N GLN A 126 1.06 12.34 12.37
CA GLN A 126 1.21 12.40 10.92
C GLN A 126 0.10 11.64 10.17
N VAL A 127 -0.81 10.97 10.89
CA VAL A 127 -2.05 10.43 10.30
C VAL A 127 -2.94 11.60 9.90
N THR A 128 -3.45 11.59 8.66
CA THR A 128 -4.25 12.67 8.08
C THR A 128 -5.63 12.17 7.62
N HIS A 129 -6.51 13.04 7.13
CA HIS A 129 -7.83 12.64 6.64
C HIS A 129 -7.75 11.94 5.28
N THR A 130 -8.72 11.08 4.99
CA THR A 130 -8.92 10.51 3.65
C THR A 130 -10.35 10.75 3.18
N SER A 131 -10.52 10.92 1.86
CA SER A 131 -11.83 10.98 1.21
C SER A 131 -12.59 9.66 1.36
N MET A 132 -13.86 9.69 1.79
CA MET A 132 -14.72 8.50 1.80
C MET A 132 -15.06 8.00 0.38
N GLY A 133 -14.82 8.83 -0.65
CA GLY A 133 -14.85 8.40 -2.05
C GLY A 133 -13.80 7.34 -2.40
N LEU A 134 -12.88 7.00 -1.47
CA LEU A 134 -12.01 5.83 -1.57
C LEU A 134 -12.77 4.51 -1.34
N PHE A 135 -13.76 4.50 -0.44
CA PHE A 135 -14.47 3.29 0.01
C PHE A 135 -15.89 3.15 -0.56
N GLY A 136 -16.38 4.16 -1.30
CA GLY A 136 -17.73 4.19 -1.86
C GLY A 136 -17.99 3.23 -3.02
N SER A 137 -16.94 2.66 -3.62
CA SER A 137 -17.00 1.81 -4.81
C SER A 137 -16.38 0.44 -4.56
N PRO A 138 -16.95 -0.67 -5.07
CA PRO A 138 -16.28 -1.96 -5.07
C PRO A 138 -15.14 -2.00 -6.10
N PRO A 139 -14.11 -2.85 -5.92
CA PRO A 139 -13.12 -3.10 -6.94
C PRO A 139 -13.75 -3.68 -8.21
N THR A 140 -13.41 -3.05 -9.34
CA THR A 140 -13.91 -3.36 -10.69
C THR A 140 -13.01 -4.33 -11.46
N PHE A 141 -11.75 -4.47 -11.02
CA PHE A 141 -10.75 -5.32 -11.66
C PHE A 141 -10.00 -6.20 -10.65
N GLU A 142 -9.78 -7.44 -11.08
CA GLU A 142 -9.10 -8.48 -10.32
C GLU A 142 -7.79 -8.83 -11.05
N HIS A 143 -6.69 -8.22 -10.64
CA HIS A 143 -5.41 -8.37 -11.35
C HIS A 143 -4.89 -9.84 -11.29
N TRP A 144 -5.15 -10.55 -10.19
CA TRP A 144 -4.93 -12.00 -10.06
C TRP A 144 -5.69 -12.82 -11.12
N SER A 145 -6.98 -12.52 -11.33
CA SER A 145 -7.83 -13.17 -12.34
C SER A 145 -7.46 -12.82 -13.79
N ASN A 146 -6.56 -11.86 -13.99
CA ASN A 146 -6.08 -11.40 -15.30
C ASN A 146 -4.61 -11.74 -15.57
N GLY A 147 -4.05 -12.71 -14.83
CA GLY A 147 -2.72 -13.27 -15.09
C GLY A 147 -1.54 -12.49 -14.50
N VAL A 148 -1.80 -11.43 -13.72
CA VAL A 148 -0.75 -10.81 -12.89
C VAL A 148 -0.42 -11.76 -11.75
N LYS A 149 0.87 -12.06 -11.55
CA LYS A 149 1.31 -12.88 -10.42
C LYS A 149 1.19 -12.08 -9.13
N CYS A 150 0.32 -12.53 -8.24
CA CYS A 150 0.12 -11.94 -6.92
C CYS A 150 0.88 -12.70 -5.84
N SER A 151 1.13 -12.05 -4.71
CA SER A 151 1.72 -12.64 -3.51
C SER A 151 1.28 -11.83 -2.29
N TYR A 152 1.33 -12.43 -1.10
CA TYR A 152 0.82 -11.81 0.13
C TYR A 152 1.89 -11.77 1.23
N ILE A 153 1.98 -10.66 1.96
CA ILE A 153 2.82 -10.54 3.14
C ILE A 153 1.90 -10.38 4.35
N PHE A 154 1.82 -11.43 5.17
CA PHE A 154 1.04 -11.44 6.40
C PHE A 154 1.75 -10.65 7.50
N CYS A 155 1.00 -9.85 8.26
CA CYS A 155 1.46 -9.16 9.46
C CYS A 155 0.79 -9.79 10.69
N GLU A 156 1.54 -10.61 11.43
CA GLU A 156 1.00 -11.49 12.48
C GLU A 156 0.45 -10.76 13.71
N ARG A 157 0.84 -9.49 13.91
CA ARG A 157 0.43 -8.64 15.04
C ARG A 157 -0.45 -7.46 14.60
N ASP A 158 -0.95 -7.46 13.37
CA ASP A 158 -1.84 -6.43 12.85
C ASP A 158 -3.16 -6.38 13.65
N LEU A 159 -3.57 -5.17 14.04
CA LEU A 159 -4.81 -4.89 14.77
C LEU A 159 -5.81 -4.03 13.97
N ALA A 160 -5.45 -3.62 12.75
CA ALA A 160 -6.31 -2.90 11.81
C ALA A 160 -6.90 -3.82 10.73
N VAL A 161 -6.14 -4.84 10.28
CA VAL A 161 -6.62 -5.93 9.43
C VAL A 161 -6.27 -7.26 10.09
N LEU A 162 -7.25 -7.88 10.74
CA LEU A 162 -6.99 -9.06 11.57
C LEU A 162 -6.58 -10.27 10.73
N MET A 163 -5.84 -11.21 11.31
CA MET A 163 -5.32 -12.41 10.63
C MET A 163 -6.40 -13.24 9.90
N SER A 164 -7.65 -13.23 10.37
CA SER A 164 -8.78 -13.84 9.65
C SER A 164 -9.13 -13.13 8.35
N GLU A 165 -9.04 -11.79 8.33
CA GLU A 165 -9.32 -10.96 7.15
C GLU A 165 -8.15 -10.99 6.18
N GLN A 166 -6.90 -10.95 6.67
CA GLN A 166 -5.71 -11.17 5.85
C GLN A 166 -5.78 -12.51 5.10
N ARG A 167 -6.26 -13.58 5.74
CA ARG A 167 -6.45 -14.88 5.07
C ARG A 167 -7.55 -14.83 3.99
N LEU A 168 -8.68 -14.18 4.27
CA LEU A 168 -9.74 -13.95 3.27
C LEU A 168 -9.29 -13.04 2.11
N MET A 169 -8.28 -12.18 2.31
CA MET A 169 -7.65 -11.39 1.25
C MET A 169 -6.70 -12.25 0.42
N ARG A 170 -5.78 -12.99 1.07
CA ARG A 170 -4.88 -13.96 0.43
C ARG A 170 -5.68 -14.96 -0.43
N GLU A 171 -6.75 -15.54 0.11
CA GLU A 171 -7.55 -16.57 -0.58
C GLU A 171 -8.10 -16.11 -1.95
N ARG A 172 -8.38 -14.81 -2.13
CA ARG A 172 -8.84 -14.25 -3.41
C ARG A 172 -7.78 -14.30 -4.51
N LEU A 173 -6.50 -14.24 -4.14
CA LEU A 173 -5.37 -14.23 -5.08
C LEU A 173 -5.14 -15.57 -5.81
N GLY A 174 -5.96 -16.59 -5.53
CA GLY A 174 -5.86 -17.92 -6.12
C GLY A 174 -4.80 -18.80 -5.44
N PRO A 175 -4.81 -20.12 -5.68
CA PRO A 175 -3.98 -21.07 -4.93
C PRO A 175 -2.47 -20.77 -5.06
N ASP A 176 -2.02 -20.40 -6.26
CA ASP A 176 -0.61 -20.25 -6.63
C ASP A 176 0.09 -18.98 -6.09
N ALA A 177 -0.65 -18.08 -5.41
CA ALA A 177 -0.05 -16.91 -4.79
C ALA A 177 0.94 -17.31 -3.68
N LYS A 178 2.20 -16.87 -3.80
CA LYS A 178 3.20 -17.04 -2.72
C LYS A 178 2.77 -16.24 -1.48
N GLU A 179 3.18 -16.69 -0.30
CA GLU A 179 2.96 -15.98 0.96
C GLU A 179 4.20 -15.99 1.85
N VAL A 180 4.45 -14.88 2.55
CA VAL A 180 5.48 -14.71 3.58
C VAL A 180 4.84 -14.12 4.84
N TYR A 181 5.36 -14.45 6.01
CA TYR A 181 4.84 -13.99 7.31
C TYR A 181 5.86 -13.11 8.04
N LEU A 182 5.40 -11.96 8.55
CA LEU A 182 6.18 -11.03 9.36
C LEU A 182 5.55 -10.89 10.75
N ASN A 183 6.37 -10.91 11.80
CA ASN A 183 5.97 -10.68 13.20
C ASN A 183 5.74 -9.17 13.50
N ALA A 184 5.12 -8.47 12.56
CA ALA A 184 4.88 -7.03 12.55
C ALA A 184 3.40 -6.71 12.78
N GLY A 185 3.14 -5.49 13.26
CA GLY A 185 1.85 -4.83 13.23
C GLY A 185 1.52 -4.31 11.83
N HIS A 186 0.55 -3.41 11.73
CA HIS A 186 0.02 -2.95 10.44
C HIS A 186 1.04 -2.19 9.56
N CYS A 187 2.08 -1.58 10.14
CA CYS A 187 3.03 -0.72 9.44
C CYS A 187 4.46 -1.33 9.35
N PRO A 188 4.68 -2.46 8.67
CA PRO A 188 5.97 -3.16 8.65
C PRO A 188 7.12 -2.36 8.01
N TYR A 189 6.82 -1.36 7.17
CA TYR A 189 7.80 -0.43 6.60
C TYR A 189 8.29 0.64 7.61
N LEU A 190 7.68 0.71 8.79
CA LEU A 190 8.19 1.45 9.96
C LEU A 190 8.87 0.48 10.95
N SER A 191 8.16 -0.57 11.38
CA SER A 191 8.61 -1.42 12.50
C SER A 191 9.58 -2.54 12.13
N MET A 192 9.46 -3.11 10.93
CA MET A 192 10.30 -4.22 10.43
C MET A 192 10.79 -4.01 8.97
N PRO A 193 11.32 -2.82 8.60
CA PRO A 193 11.56 -2.44 7.20
C PRO A 193 12.65 -3.26 6.50
N ARG A 194 13.60 -3.83 7.25
CA ARG A 194 14.65 -4.71 6.69
C ARG A 194 14.11 -6.11 6.42
N GLU A 195 13.16 -6.55 7.23
CA GLU A 195 12.50 -7.85 7.13
C GLU A 195 11.42 -7.82 6.04
N LEU A 196 10.70 -6.71 5.91
CA LEU A 196 9.82 -6.43 4.78
C LEU A 196 10.58 -6.45 3.45
N LEU A 197 11.78 -5.86 3.38
CA LEU A 197 12.59 -5.91 2.17
C LEU A 197 13.04 -7.35 1.85
N LYS A 198 13.45 -8.15 2.84
CA LYS A 198 13.77 -9.58 2.64
C LYS A 198 12.57 -10.37 2.12
N ALA A 199 11.37 -10.12 2.67
CA ALA A 199 10.14 -10.75 2.21
C ALA A 199 9.82 -10.40 0.74
N VAL A 200 10.04 -9.14 0.33
CA VAL A 200 9.94 -8.74 -1.09
C VAL A 200 11.00 -9.46 -1.95
N GLU A 201 12.26 -9.55 -1.49
CA GLU A 201 13.30 -10.29 -2.24
C GLU A 201 13.00 -11.81 -2.35
N GLU A 202 12.42 -12.43 -1.33
CA GLU A 202 11.99 -13.84 -1.32
C GLU A 202 10.80 -14.11 -2.26
N LEU A 203 9.82 -13.20 -2.29
CA LEU A 203 8.68 -13.28 -3.19
C LEU A 203 9.08 -13.12 -4.67
N LEU A 204 10.18 -12.40 -4.96
CA LEU A 204 10.70 -12.20 -6.32
C LEU A 204 11.66 -13.30 -6.82
N ALA A 205 12.05 -14.26 -5.97
CA ALA A 205 12.99 -15.35 -6.31
C ALA A 205 12.35 -16.55 -7.04
#